data_AF-K1RRR5-F1
#
_entry.id   AF-K1RRR5-F1
#
_cell.length_a   1.000
_cell.length_b   1.000
_cell.length_c   1.000
_cell.angle_alpha   90.00
_cell.angle_beta   90.00
_cell.angle_gamma   90.00
#
_symmetry.space_group_name_H-M   'P 1'
#
loop_
_entity.id
_entity.type
_entity.pdbx_description
1 polymer ?
#
loop_
_entity_poly.entity_id
_entity_poly.type
_entity_poly.pdbx_seq_one_letter_code
_entity_poly.pdbx_strand_id
1 'polypeptide(L)'
;MSAASAKLVQEMGEPPAASCTWSLPRTLYPNYPDGKEDNTHLRYLGAVRFTGLVAAGLQALGGPYADVLLGTPERDKYDGKGYEG
;
A
#
# COMPACT_ATOMS: atom_id res chain seq x y z
N MET A 1 -3.16 1.00 16.16
CA MET A 1 -2.12 0.90 15.12
C MET A 1 -0.86 0.28 15.72
N SER A 2 -0.15 -0.59 14.99
CA SER A 2 1.17 -1.11 15.40
C SER A 2 2.29 -0.08 15.18
N ALA A 3 3.39 -0.16 15.92
CA ALA A 3 4.55 0.74 15.79
C ALA A 3 5.16 0.73 14.37
N ALA A 4 5.20 -0.43 13.71
CA ALA A 4 5.71 -0.56 12.35
C ALA A 4 4.84 0.17 11.31
N SER A 5 3.52 0.08 11.46
CA SER A 5 2.56 0.79 10.60
C SER A 5 2.63 2.30 10.80
N ALA A 6 2.77 2.77 12.06
CA ALA A 6 2.93 4.18 12.36
C ALA A 6 4.25 4.74 11.78
N LYS A 7 5.34 3.98 11.90
CA LYS A 7 6.64 4.34 11.32
C LYS A 7 6.58 4.43 9.79
N LEU A 8 5.96 3.45 9.13
CA LEU A 8 5.78 3.48 7.67
C LEU A 8 5.01 4.74 7.23
N VAL A 9 3.92 5.09 7.92
CA VAL A 9 3.14 6.30 7.62
C VAL A 9 3.97 7.57 7.84
N GLN A 10 4.78 7.63 8.90
CA GLN A 10 5.67 8.76 9.16
C GLN A 10 6.77 8.90 8.09
N GLU A 11 7.39 7.79 7.67
CA GLU A 11 8.43 7.78 6.64
C GLU A 11 7.91 8.17 5.26
N MET A 12 6.65 7.86 4.95
CA MET A 12 6.01 8.27 3.70
C MET A 12 5.73 9.77 3.62
N GLY A 13 5.45 10.42 4.76
CA GLY A 13 5.01 11.81 4.81
C GLY A 13 3.64 12.06 4.16
N GLU A 14 3.14 13.29 4.24
CA GLU A 14 2.02 13.79 3.44
C GLU A 14 2.54 14.48 2.17
N PRO A 15 1.88 14.36 1.00
CA PRO A 15 0.65 13.61 0.67
C PRO A 15 0.74 12.07 0.39
N PRO A 16 1.90 11.39 0.35
CA PRO A 16 1.95 9.94 0.04
C PRO A 16 1.13 9.05 0.98
N ALA A 17 1.04 9.37 2.28
CA ALA A 17 0.23 8.61 3.23
C ALA A 17 -1.27 8.66 2.90
N ALA A 18 -1.81 9.82 2.51
CA ALA A 18 -3.22 9.95 2.09
C ALA A 18 -3.51 9.16 0.80
N SER A 19 -2.51 9.01 -0.08
CA SER A 19 -2.66 8.20 -1.30
C SER A 19 -2.71 6.68 -1.04
N CYS A 20 -2.44 6.24 0.20
CA CYS A 20 -2.54 4.83 0.59
C CYS A 20 -4.00 4.39 0.82
N THR A 21 -4.92 5.30 1.14
CA THR A 21 -6.34 5.02 1.34
C THR A 21 -7.17 5.58 0.20
N TRP A 22 -8.47 5.27 0.16
CA TRP A 22 -9.42 5.81 -0.82
C TRP A 22 -9.77 7.29 -0.61
N SER A 23 -8.78 8.10 -0.22
CA SER A 23 -8.82 9.55 -0.17
C SER A 23 -8.46 10.10 -1.55
N LEU A 24 -9.50 10.33 -2.35
CA LEU A 24 -9.43 10.82 -3.73
C LEU A 24 -9.65 12.33 -3.74
N PRO A 25 -8.65 13.11 -4.20
CA PRO A 25 -8.86 14.51 -4.50
C PRO A 25 -9.98 14.69 -5.52
N ARG A 26 -10.70 15.80 -5.38
CA ARG A 26 -11.65 16.28 -6.39
C ARG A 26 -10.98 16.31 -7.77
N THR A 27 -11.75 16.02 -8.82
CA THR A 27 -11.34 16.02 -10.24
C THR A 27 -10.20 15.07 -10.66
N LEU A 28 -9.56 14.34 -9.74
CA LEU A 28 -8.53 13.36 -10.10
C LEU A 28 -9.11 12.18 -10.91
N TYR A 29 -10.35 11.79 -10.61
CA TYR A 29 -11.06 10.72 -11.29
C TYR A 29 -12.41 11.23 -11.82
N PRO A 30 -12.71 11.07 -13.13
CA PRO A 30 -13.97 11.54 -13.72
C PRO A 30 -15.23 11.01 -13.03
N ASN A 31 -15.15 9.77 -12.50
CA ASN A 31 -16.26 9.13 -11.80
C ASN A 31 -16.46 9.62 -10.36
N TYR A 32 -15.53 10.42 -9.83
CA TYR A 32 -15.60 11.03 -8.48
C TYR A 32 -15.38 12.54 -8.59
N PRO A 33 -16.32 13.27 -9.21
CA PRO A 33 -16.17 14.71 -9.47
C PRO A 33 -16.10 15.54 -8.19
N ASP A 34 -16.63 15.03 -7.08
CA ASP A 34 -16.56 15.65 -5.75
C ASP A 34 -15.37 15.17 -4.90
N GLY A 35 -14.58 14.23 -5.42
CA GLY A 35 -13.63 13.45 -4.63
C GLY A 35 -14.31 12.37 -3.81
N LYS A 36 -13.54 11.69 -2.96
CA LYS A 36 -14.04 10.71 -1.99
C LYS A 36 -13.09 10.68 -0.81
N GLU A 37 -13.62 10.63 0.41
CA GLU A 37 -12.81 10.39 1.60
C GLU A 37 -13.21 9.04 2.19
N ASP A 38 -12.30 8.08 2.13
CA ASP A 38 -12.46 6.76 2.72
C ASP A 38 -11.11 6.30 3.27
N ASN A 39 -10.98 6.39 4.58
CA ASN A 39 -9.77 6.03 5.33
C ASN A 39 -9.81 4.58 5.84
N THR A 40 -10.81 3.79 5.44
CA THR A 40 -10.98 2.39 5.87
C THR A 40 -10.42 1.40 4.86
N HIS A 41 -10.50 1.72 3.57
CA HIS A 41 -10.00 0.87 2.49
C HIS A 41 -8.67 1.38 1.94
N LEU A 42 -7.73 0.46 1.73
CA LEU A 42 -6.46 0.76 1.07
C LEU A 42 -6.66 0.85 -0.45
N ARG A 43 -6.02 1.85 -1.07
CA ARG A 43 -5.70 1.85 -2.50
C ARG A 43 -4.51 0.94 -2.73
N TYR A 44 -4.21 0.64 -3.99
CA TYR A 44 -3.14 -0.29 -4.33
C TYR A 44 -1.79 0.04 -3.67
N LEU A 45 -1.36 1.31 -3.73
CA LEU A 45 -0.11 1.72 -3.09
C LEU A 45 -0.11 1.37 -1.60
N GLY A 46 -1.21 1.66 -0.89
CA GLY A 46 -1.38 1.27 0.50
C GLY A 46 -1.35 -0.24 0.68
N ALA A 47 -2.09 -0.99 -0.14
CA ALA A 47 -2.11 -2.45 -0.08
C ALA A 47 -0.70 -3.05 -0.23
N VAL A 48 0.08 -2.63 -1.22
CA VAL A 48 1.46 -3.12 -1.42
C VAL A 48 2.36 -2.76 -0.24
N ARG A 49 2.31 -1.52 0.24
CA ARG A 49 3.18 -1.05 1.34
C ARG A 49 2.87 -1.76 2.66
N PHE A 50 1.60 -1.87 3.02
CA PHE A 50 1.19 -2.50 4.28
C PHE A 50 1.34 -4.02 4.22
N THR A 51 1.05 -4.67 3.09
CA THR A 51 1.34 -6.11 2.91
C THR A 51 2.84 -6.38 2.98
N GLY A 52 3.69 -5.46 2.54
CA GLY A 52 5.14 -5.54 2.74
C GLY A 52 5.55 -5.67 4.21
N LEU A 53 4.86 -4.99 5.13
CA LEU A 53 5.10 -5.16 6.57
C LEU A 53 4.69 -6.54 7.08
N VAL A 54 3.57 -7.07 6.57
CA VAL A 54 3.11 -8.43 6.91
C VAL A 54 4.10 -9.47 6.40
N ALA A 55 4.55 -9.34 5.15
CA ALA A 55 5.56 -10.22 4.56
C ALA A 55 6.88 -10.18 5.34
N ALA A 56 7.35 -8.99 5.74
CA ALA A 56 8.54 -8.85 6.57
C ALA A 56 8.37 -9.54 7.95
N GLY A 57 7.19 -9.45 8.55
CA GLY A 57 6.86 -10.15 9.79
C GLY A 57 6.88 -11.68 9.63
N LEU A 58 6.25 -12.20 8.58
CA LEU A 58 6.24 -13.63 8.24
C LEU A 58 7.66 -14.16 7.97
N GLN A 59 8.47 -13.40 7.23
CA GLN A 59 9.87 -13.72 6.96
C GLN A 59 10.70 -13.81 8.25
N ALA A 60 10.47 -12.89 9.20
CA ALA A 60 11.17 -12.85 10.48
C ALA A 60 10.77 -13.99 11.42
N LEU A 61 9.52 -14.46 11.35
CA LEU A 61 9.07 -15.65 12.10
C LEU A 61 9.74 -16.94 11.61
N GLY A 62 10.08 -17.02 10.33
CA GLY A 62 10.81 -18.14 9.75
C GLY A 62 9.99 -19.44 9.63
N GLY A 63 10.68 -20.51 9.22
CA GLY A 63 10.09 -21.83 9.02
C GLY A 63 8.85 -21.78 8.10
N PRO A 64 7.74 -22.44 8.46
CA PRO A 64 6.57 -22.53 7.59
C PRO A 64 5.91 -21.18 7.29
N TYR A 65 6.17 -20.15 8.11
CA TYR A 65 5.66 -18.79 7.87
C TYR A 65 6.48 -18.03 6.82
N ALA A 66 7.77 -18.34 6.66
CA ALA A 66 8.57 -17.78 5.59
C ALA A 66 8.33 -18.53 4.27
N ASP A 67 8.08 -19.83 4.32
CA ASP A 67 7.89 -20.68 3.14
C ASP A 67 6.64 -20.34 2.31
N VAL A 68 5.66 -19.66 2.91
CA VAL A 68 4.46 -19.18 2.19
C VAL A 68 4.73 -17.93 1.35
N LEU A 69 5.87 -17.25 1.55
CA LEU A 69 6.23 -16.09 0.75
C LEU A 69 6.70 -16.55 -0.62
N LEU A 70 6.15 -15.92 -1.66
CA LEU A 70 6.69 -16.07 -3.01
C LEU A 70 8.17 -15.69 -2.98
N GLY A 71 9.01 -16.47 -3.66
CA GLY A 71 10.47 -16.31 -3.67
C GLY A 71 10.93 -14.92 -4.14
N THR A 72 11.41 -14.80 -5.38
CA THR A 72 11.74 -13.46 -5.91
C THR A 72 10.44 -12.77 -6.31
N PRO A 73 10.02 -11.67 -5.67
CA PRO A 73 8.81 -10.97 -6.08
C PRO A 73 9.01 -10.44 -7.49
N GLU A 74 8.05 -10.70 -8.37
CA GLU A 74 7.98 -10.06 -9.68
C GLU A 74 7.94 -8.54 -9.44
N ARG A 75 8.64 -7.76 -10.29
CA ARG A 75 8.63 -6.30 -10.16
C ARG A 75 7.18 -5.83 -10.23
N ASP A 76 6.81 -4.92 -9.32
CA ASP A 76 5.55 -4.21 -9.41
C ASP A 76 5.48 -3.53 -10.78
N LYS A 77 4.41 -3.83 -11.53
CA LYS A 77 4.16 -3.28 -12.87
C LYS A 77 3.63 -1.85 -12.82
N TYR A 78 3.46 -1.28 -11.62
CA TYR A 78 3.06 0.10 -11.43
C TYR A 78 4.24 1.07 -11.62
N ASP A 79 4.22 1.80 -12.73
CA ASP A 79 5.28 2.77 -13.10
C ASP A 79 5.08 4.16 -12.47
N GLY A 80 4.08 4.33 -11.60
CA GLY A 80 3.68 5.62 -11.07
C GLY A 80 2.61 6.34 -11.91
N LYS A 81 2.25 5.82 -13.09
CA LYS A 81 1.22 6.34 -14.01
C LYS A 81 0.14 5.31 -14.35
N GLY A 82 0.40 4.02 -14.17
CA GLY A 82 -0.55 2.93 -14.37
C GLY A 82 0.10 1.55 -14.23
N TYR A 83 -0.68 0.49 -14.47
CA TYR A 83 -0.13 -0.87 -14.65
C TYR A 83 0.08 -1.11 -16.14
N GLU A 84 1.20 -1.72 -16.51
CA GLU A 84 1.38 -2.27 -17.86
C GLU A 84 0.30 -3.35 -18.14
N GLY A 85 -0.36 -3.24 -19.30
CA GLY A 85 -1.40 -4.16 -19.78
C GLY A 85 -0.84 -5.38 -20.49
#